data_AF-A0A0A0DR29-F1
#
_entry.id   AF-A0A0A0DR29-F1
#
_cell.length_a   1.000
_cell.length_b   1.000
_cell.length_c   1.000
_cell.angle_alpha   90.00
_cell.angle_beta   90.00
_cell.angle_gamma   90.00
#
_symmetry.space_group_name_H-M   'P 1'
#
loop_
_entity.id
_entity.type
_entity.pdbx_description
1 polymer ?
#
loop_
_entity_poly.entity_id
_entity_poly.type
_entity_poly.pdbx_seq_one_letter_code
_entity_poly.pdbx_strand_id
1 'polypeptide(L)'
;MKRNQSGFTMIELIVVIVILGILAATALPKFIDLSGDAKTAAVKGMAGSANSAMSVNYAGCAANGQVAASGKCVAITNCTDVSNLMQTPLTGYTVTSAAIASPVGTAVTCTLTDDTDATKTATFTGIRTIN
;
A
#
# COMPACT_ATOMS: atom_id res chain seq x y z
N MET A 1 54.80 -6.57 32.34
CA MET A 1 54.53 -6.70 30.89
C MET A 1 53.80 -5.44 30.42
N LYS A 2 54.48 -4.54 29.70
CA LYS A 2 53.87 -3.31 29.17
C LYS A 2 53.14 -3.68 27.87
N ARG A 3 51.81 -3.55 27.85
CA ARG A 3 51.01 -3.72 26.62
C ARG A 3 51.26 -2.50 25.75
N ASN A 4 51.89 -2.67 24.59
CA ASN A 4 51.94 -1.64 23.56
C ASN A 4 50.52 -1.40 23.05
N GLN A 5 49.88 -0.31 23.47
CA GLN A 5 48.72 0.22 22.75
C GLN A 5 49.22 0.78 21.42
N SER A 6 49.05 0.00 20.36
CA SER A 6 49.21 0.50 19.00
C SER A 6 48.01 1.38 18.68
N GLY A 7 48.22 2.69 18.61
CA GLY A 7 47.21 3.62 18.13
C GLY A 7 46.94 3.40 16.64
N PHE A 8 45.70 3.66 16.21
CA PHE A 8 45.32 3.65 14.79
C PHE A 8 45.99 4.83 14.08
N THR A 9 46.52 4.61 12.88
CA THR A 9 47.17 5.69 12.13
C THR A 9 46.12 6.62 11.52
N MET A 10 46.45 7.92 11.36
CA MET A 10 45.53 8.85 10.67
C MET A 10 45.24 8.41 9.24
N ILE A 11 46.22 7.80 8.56
CA ILE A 11 46.05 7.34 7.18
C ILE A 11 45.08 6.16 7.07
N GLU A 12 45.08 5.22 8.03
CA GLU A 12 44.08 4.14 8.05
C GLU A 12 42.67 4.71 8.20
N LEU A 13 42.48 5.71 9.07
CA LEU A 13 41.17 6.33 9.26
C LEU A 13 40.70 7.06 7.99
N ILE A 14 41.62 7.76 7.30
CA ILE A 14 41.34 8.43 6.01
C ILE A 14 40.95 7.41 4.93
N VAL A 15 41.68 6.30 4.79
CA VAL A 15 41.36 5.27 3.80
C VAL A 15 39.98 4.65 4.07
N VAL A 16 39.62 4.42 5.34
CA VAL A 16 38.29 3.88 5.69
C VAL A 16 37.17 4.83 5.26
N ILE A 17 37.26 6.12 5.58
CA ILE A 17 36.20 7.08 5.18
C ILE A 17 36.13 7.25 3.66
N VAL A 18 37.25 7.14 2.94
CA VAL A 18 37.27 7.19 1.47
C VAL A 18 36.55 5.96 0.89
N ILE A 19 36.83 4.76 1.41
CA ILE A 19 36.14 3.54 0.97
C ILE A 19 34.65 3.63 1.28
N LEU A 20 34.27 4.03 2.50
CA LEU A 20 32.87 4.22 2.87
C LEU A 20 32.18 5.28 2.01
N GLY A 21 32.89 6.36 1.63
CA GLY A 21 32.39 7.38 0.71
C GLY A 21 32.05 6.84 -0.68
N ILE A 22 32.93 6.00 -1.26
CA ILE A 22 32.70 5.38 -2.57
C ILE A 22 31.53 4.38 -2.51
N LEU A 23 31.47 3.56 -1.45
CA LEU A 23 30.37 2.62 -1.25
C LEU A 23 29.03 3.35 -1.07
N ALA A 24 29.00 4.43 -0.28
CA ALA A 24 27.81 5.24 -0.08
C ALA A 24 27.35 5.91 -1.39
N ALA A 25 28.28 6.49 -2.16
CA ALA A 25 27.97 7.17 -3.42
C ALA A 25 27.34 6.22 -4.46
N THR A 26 27.71 4.94 -4.46
CA THR A 26 27.19 3.93 -5.40
C THR A 26 25.95 3.20 -4.88
N ALA A 27 25.80 3.02 -3.58
CA ALA A 27 24.67 2.31 -2.97
C ALA A 27 23.43 3.21 -2.75
N LEU A 28 23.62 4.49 -2.42
CA LEU A 28 22.52 5.40 -2.07
C LEU A 28 21.49 5.56 -3.21
N PRO A 29 21.88 5.77 -4.49
CA PRO A 29 20.90 5.92 -5.57
C PRO A 29 20.00 4.69 -5.70
N LYS A 30 20.60 3.49 -5.66
CA LYS A 30 19.87 2.22 -5.75
C LYS A 30 18.90 2.01 -4.59
N PHE A 31 19.26 2.44 -3.39
CA PHE A 31 18.40 2.31 -2.22
C PHE A 31 17.15 3.19 -2.31
N ILE A 32 17.29 4.40 -2.88
CA ILE A 32 16.17 5.31 -3.11
C ILE A 32 15.19 4.72 -4.14
N ASP A 33 15.71 4.20 -5.26
CA ASP A 33 14.90 3.54 -6.29
C ASP A 33 14.12 2.34 -5.72
N LEU A 34 14.80 1.46 -4.98
CA LEU A 34 14.19 0.29 -4.35
C LEU A 34 13.09 0.66 -3.36
N SER A 35 13.29 1.74 -2.58
CA SER A 35 12.27 2.21 -1.64
C SER A 35 11.02 2.71 -2.37
N GLY A 36 11.20 3.42 -3.49
CA GLY A 36 10.09 3.87 -4.34
C GLY A 36 9.33 2.70 -4.99
N ASP A 37 10.05 1.68 -5.45
CA ASP A 37 9.47 0.46 -6.02
C ASP A 37 8.74 -0.36 -4.96
N ALA A 38 9.28 -0.47 -3.75
CA ALA A 38 8.64 -1.16 -2.64
C ALA A 38 7.29 -0.53 -2.27
N LYS A 39 7.21 0.80 -2.19
CA LYS A 39 5.93 1.51 -1.99
C LYS A 39 4.96 1.27 -3.13
N THR A 40 5.45 1.30 -4.38
CA THR A 40 4.63 1.03 -5.57
C THR A 40 4.06 -0.40 -5.56
N ALA A 41 4.85 -1.37 -5.13
CA ALA A 41 4.40 -2.75 -4.98
C ALA A 41 3.39 -2.91 -3.83
N ALA A 42 3.62 -2.22 -2.71
CA ALA A 42 2.72 -2.25 -1.55
C ALA A 42 1.34 -1.67 -1.88
N VAL A 43 1.27 -0.49 -2.51
CA VAL A 43 -0.01 0.14 -2.90
C VAL A 43 -0.78 -0.73 -3.91
N LYS A 44 -0.08 -1.38 -4.86
CA LYS A 44 -0.68 -2.35 -5.78
C LYS A 44 -1.19 -3.60 -5.08
N GLY A 45 -0.44 -4.12 -4.10
CA GLY A 45 -0.86 -5.26 -3.28
C GLY A 45 -2.15 -4.95 -2.52
N MET A 46 -2.21 -3.78 -1.88
CA MET A 46 -3.40 -3.30 -1.18
C MET A 46 -4.60 -3.15 -2.11
N ALA A 47 -4.42 -2.56 -3.30
CA ALA A 47 -5.47 -2.47 -4.31
C ALA A 47 -5.96 -3.85 -4.79
N GLY A 48 -5.06 -4.82 -4.94
CA GLY A 48 -5.41 -6.21 -5.27
C GLY A 48 -6.26 -6.88 -4.18
N SER A 49 -5.91 -6.66 -2.90
CA SER A 49 -6.71 -7.13 -1.77
C SER A 49 -8.08 -6.45 -1.70
N ALA A 50 -8.14 -5.13 -1.94
CA ALA A 50 -9.39 -4.38 -2.04
C ALA A 50 -10.30 -4.91 -3.15
N ASN A 51 -9.75 -5.19 -4.34
CA ASN A 51 -10.51 -5.75 -5.46
C ASN A 51 -11.07 -7.14 -5.13
N SER A 52 -10.28 -7.96 -4.43
CA SER A 52 -10.71 -9.29 -3.98
C SER A 52 -11.82 -9.20 -2.91
N ALA A 53 -11.69 -8.26 -1.98
CA ALA A 53 -12.71 -8.02 -0.97
C ALA A 53 -14.04 -7.55 -1.60
N MET A 54 -13.97 -6.66 -2.59
CA MET A 54 -15.12 -6.18 -3.35
C MET A 54 -15.83 -7.30 -4.11
N SER A 55 -15.09 -8.17 -4.80
CA SER A 55 -15.68 -9.28 -5.57
C SER A 55 -16.32 -10.33 -4.67
N VAL A 56 -15.69 -10.67 -3.55
CA VAL A 56 -16.24 -11.60 -2.54
C VAL A 56 -17.50 -11.01 -1.91
N ASN A 57 -17.49 -9.73 -1.54
CA ASN A 57 -18.66 -9.07 -0.97
C ASN A 57 -19.81 -9.00 -1.97
N TYR A 58 -19.54 -8.64 -3.23
CA TYR A 58 -20.56 -8.61 -4.28
C TYR A 58 -21.18 -10.00 -4.51
N ALA A 59 -20.37 -11.06 -4.52
CA ALA A 59 -20.88 -12.43 -4.62
C ALA A 59 -21.73 -12.83 -3.40
N GLY A 60 -21.31 -12.46 -2.19
CA GLY A 60 -22.08 -12.67 -0.95
C GLY A 60 -23.41 -11.92 -0.96
N CYS A 61 -23.41 -10.66 -1.41
CA CYS A 61 -24.61 -9.87 -1.61
C CYS A 61 -25.54 -10.47 -2.67
N ALA A 62 -25.01 -10.97 -3.79
CA ALA A 62 -25.80 -11.65 -4.82
C ALA A 62 -26.52 -12.89 -4.29
N ALA A 63 -25.87 -13.66 -3.42
CA ALA A 63 -26.49 -14.82 -2.76
C ALA A 63 -27.58 -14.42 -1.74
N ASN A 64 -27.52 -13.19 -1.20
CA ASN A 64 -28.47 -12.67 -0.22
C ASN A 64 -29.55 -11.75 -0.84
N GLY A 65 -29.74 -11.79 -2.16
CA GLY A 65 -30.73 -10.94 -2.84
C GLY A 65 -30.37 -9.46 -2.87
N GLN A 66 -29.08 -9.12 -2.73
CA GLN A 66 -28.56 -7.74 -2.73
C GLN A 66 -29.17 -6.89 -1.60
N VAL A 67 -29.39 -7.53 -0.45
CA VAL A 67 -29.83 -6.89 0.79
C VAL A 67 -28.69 -6.94 1.80
N ALA A 68 -28.39 -5.81 2.43
CA ALA A 68 -27.35 -5.71 3.44
C ALA A 68 -27.63 -6.67 4.62
N ALA A 69 -26.62 -7.45 4.99
CA ALA A 69 -26.67 -8.40 6.08
C ALA A 69 -25.30 -8.57 6.72
N SER A 70 -25.21 -8.42 8.04
CA SER A 70 -23.95 -8.52 8.78
C SER A 70 -23.21 -9.82 8.47
N GLY A 71 -21.93 -9.69 8.10
CA GLY A 71 -21.05 -10.83 7.77
C GLY A 71 -21.35 -11.57 6.47
N LYS A 72 -22.35 -11.13 5.67
CA LYS A 72 -22.73 -11.76 4.40
C LYS A 72 -22.78 -10.78 3.23
N CYS A 73 -23.26 -9.57 3.48
CA CYS A 73 -23.38 -8.52 2.49
C CYS A 73 -23.20 -7.15 3.15
N VAL A 74 -22.10 -6.49 2.85
CA VAL A 74 -21.86 -5.11 3.26
C VAL A 74 -22.32 -4.18 2.14
N ALA A 75 -23.07 -3.15 2.52
CA ALA A 75 -23.52 -2.10 1.61
C ALA A 75 -22.33 -1.29 1.09
N ILE A 76 -22.14 -1.26 -0.22
CA ILE A 76 -21.12 -0.47 -0.89
C ILE A 76 -21.81 0.55 -1.79
N THR A 77 -21.60 1.81 -1.46
CA THR A 77 -22.16 2.96 -2.17
C THR A 77 -21.10 3.98 -2.58
N ASN A 78 -19.94 3.92 -1.94
CA ASN A 78 -18.77 4.73 -2.22
C ASN A 78 -17.51 3.86 -2.21
N CYS A 79 -16.50 4.27 -2.96
CA CYS A 79 -15.17 3.68 -2.91
C CYS A 79 -14.58 3.58 -1.49
N THR A 80 -14.87 4.53 -0.60
CA THR A 80 -14.39 4.52 0.79
C THR A 80 -14.94 3.37 1.62
N ASP A 81 -16.07 2.77 1.20
CA ASP A 81 -16.72 1.68 1.93
C ASP A 81 -15.89 0.38 1.87
N VAL A 82 -14.84 0.32 1.03
CA VAL A 82 -13.86 -0.77 1.02
C VAL A 82 -13.24 -1.02 2.39
N SER A 83 -13.10 0.02 3.22
CA SER A 83 -12.60 -0.08 4.59
C SER A 83 -13.44 -1.01 5.47
N ASN A 84 -14.73 -1.19 5.15
CA ASN A 84 -15.63 -2.10 5.86
C ASN A 84 -15.48 -3.57 5.41
N LEU A 85 -14.77 -3.82 4.31
CA LEU A 85 -14.57 -5.16 3.74
C LEU A 85 -13.22 -5.77 4.10
N MET A 86 -12.24 -4.93 4.45
CA MET A 86 -10.88 -5.38 4.74
C MET A 86 -10.71 -5.73 6.21
N GLN A 87 -10.10 -6.89 6.48
CA GLN A 87 -9.83 -7.35 7.85
C GLN A 87 -8.71 -6.53 8.52
N THR A 88 -7.75 -6.05 7.73
CA THR A 88 -6.72 -5.11 8.17
C THR A 88 -7.13 -3.69 7.80
N PRO A 89 -7.05 -2.72 8.74
CA PRO A 89 -7.34 -1.33 8.40
C PRO A 89 -6.35 -0.81 7.35
N LEU A 90 -6.79 0.16 6.55
CA LEU A 90 -5.99 0.85 5.53
C LEU A 90 -4.97 1.82 6.16
N THR A 91 -4.28 1.44 7.23
CA THR A 91 -3.32 2.33 7.90
C THR A 91 -2.20 2.74 6.94
N GLY A 92 -2.05 4.05 6.70
CA GLY A 92 -1.06 4.59 5.76
C GLY A 92 -1.52 4.64 4.31
N TYR A 93 -2.80 4.34 4.03
CA TYR A 93 -3.40 4.50 2.71
C TYR A 93 -4.75 5.21 2.80
N THR A 94 -4.99 6.12 1.85
CA THR A 94 -6.26 6.82 1.70
C THR A 94 -6.94 6.41 0.40
N VAL A 95 -8.26 6.28 0.46
CA VAL A 95 -9.10 6.00 -0.72
C VAL A 95 -9.81 7.28 -1.12
N THR A 96 -9.65 7.68 -2.38
CA THR A 96 -10.36 8.84 -2.93
C THR A 96 -11.85 8.52 -2.96
N SER A 97 -12.65 9.37 -2.34
CA SER A 97 -14.11 9.23 -2.35
C SER A 97 -14.64 9.35 -3.76
N ALA A 98 -15.35 8.33 -4.22
CA ALA A 98 -16.09 8.36 -5.47
C ALA A 98 -17.39 7.58 -5.26
N ALA A 99 -18.51 8.26 -5.51
CA ALA A 99 -19.83 7.62 -5.42
C ALA A 99 -19.95 6.59 -6.54
N ILE A 100 -20.39 5.40 -6.18
CA ILE A 100 -20.73 4.35 -7.14
C ILE A 100 -22.21 4.52 -7.40
N ALA A 101 -22.64 4.76 -8.64
CA ALA A 101 -24.05 5.02 -8.93
C ALA A 101 -24.91 3.75 -8.81
N SER A 102 -26.24 3.94 -8.70
CA SER A 102 -27.22 2.84 -8.81
C SER A 102 -27.42 2.54 -10.30
N PRO A 103 -27.73 1.30 -10.75
CA PRO A 103 -28.16 0.12 -9.99
C PRO A 103 -27.02 -0.74 -9.40
N VAL A 104 -27.41 -1.74 -8.60
CA VAL A 104 -26.52 -2.84 -8.17
C VAL A 104 -25.74 -3.42 -9.37
N GLY A 105 -24.47 -3.74 -9.15
CA GLY A 105 -23.57 -4.22 -10.20
C GLY A 105 -22.84 -3.12 -10.97
N THR A 106 -23.20 -1.84 -10.77
CA THR A 106 -22.43 -0.71 -11.32
C THR A 106 -21.01 -0.73 -10.74
N ALA A 107 -20.02 -0.71 -11.63
CA ALA A 107 -18.62 -0.71 -11.28
C ALA A 107 -18.00 0.68 -11.52
N VAL A 108 -17.17 1.14 -10.60
CA VAL A 108 -16.41 2.40 -10.70
C VAL A 108 -14.96 2.14 -10.32
N THR A 109 -14.05 2.81 -11.02
CA THR A 109 -12.62 2.79 -10.67
C THR A 109 -12.39 3.64 -9.43
N CYS A 110 -11.98 3.00 -8.34
CA CYS A 110 -11.58 3.65 -7.10
C CYS A 110 -10.06 3.80 -7.05
N THR A 111 -9.59 4.91 -6.47
CA THR A 111 -8.15 5.19 -6.33
C THR A 111 -7.73 5.08 -4.88
N LEU A 112 -6.64 4.36 -4.66
CA LEU A 112 -5.97 4.19 -3.37
C LEU A 112 -4.59 4.85 -3.47
N THR A 113 -4.24 5.63 -2.45
CA THR A 113 -3.06 6.50 -2.40
C THR A 113 -2.28 6.21 -1.13
N ASP A 114 -0.96 6.15 -1.22
CA ASP A 114 -0.08 6.07 -0.04
C ASP A 114 -0.04 7.43 0.69
N ASP A 115 -0.26 7.43 2.00
CA ASP A 115 -0.34 8.66 2.80
C ASP A 115 1.01 9.35 2.98
N THR A 116 2.11 8.59 2.84
CA THR A 116 3.48 9.10 2.96
C THR A 116 4.05 9.58 1.63
N ASP A 117 3.43 9.16 0.51
CA ASP A 117 3.84 9.54 -0.84
C ASP A 117 2.63 9.53 -1.78
N ALA A 118 1.98 10.69 -1.91
CA ALA A 118 0.80 10.87 -2.76
C ALA A 118 1.02 10.57 -4.25
N THR A 119 2.27 10.42 -4.70
CA THR A 119 2.58 10.00 -6.08
C THR A 119 2.38 8.51 -6.31
N LYS A 120 2.34 7.71 -5.22
CA LYS A 120 2.15 6.27 -5.27
C LYS A 120 0.67 5.96 -5.14
N THR A 121 0.04 5.70 -6.27
CA THR A 121 -1.37 5.34 -6.35
C THR A 121 -1.56 3.99 -7.02
N ALA A 122 -2.64 3.31 -6.67
CA ALA A 122 -3.14 2.14 -7.37
C ALA A 122 -4.67 2.21 -7.45
N THR A 123 -5.25 1.51 -8.41
CA THR A 123 -6.71 1.50 -8.60
C THR A 123 -7.28 0.12 -8.32
N PHE A 124 -8.51 0.11 -7.81
CA PHE A 124 -9.31 -1.10 -7.63
C PHE A 124 -10.74 -0.83 -8.11
N THR A 125 -11.51 -1.89 -8.34
CA THR A 125 -12.89 -1.75 -8.80
C THR A 125 -13.83 -1.76 -7.61
N GLY A 126 -14.52 -0.65 -7.38
CA GLY A 126 -15.68 -0.61 -6.49
C GLY A 126 -16.92 -1.09 -7.24
N ILE A 127 -17.75 -1.91 -6.60
CA ILE A 127 -18.99 -2.42 -7.19
C ILE A 127 -20.15 -2.11 -6.26
N ARG A 128 -21.22 -1.54 -6.81
CA ARG A 128 -22.46 -1.30 -6.07
C ARG A 128 -23.07 -2.62 -5.63
N THR A 129 -23.29 -2.81 -4.33
CA THR A 129 -23.83 -4.07 -3.79
C THR A 129 -25.29 -4.00 -3.32
N ILE A 130 -25.85 -2.81 -3.13
CA ILE A 130 -27.26 -2.62 -2.79
C ILE A 130 -27.84 -1.45 -3.59
N ASN A 131 -29.17 -1.40 -3.76
CA ASN A 131 -29.85 -0.30 -4.45
C ASN A 131 -29.98 0.95 -3.58
#